data_AF-A0A096FD96-F1
#
_entry.id   AF-A0A096FD96-F1
#
_cell.length_a   1.000
_cell.length_b   1.000
_cell.length_c   1.000
_cell.angle_alpha   90.00
_cell.angle_beta   90.00
_cell.angle_gamma   90.00
#
_symmetry.space_group_name_H-M   'P 1'
#
loop_
_entity.id
_entity.type
_entity.pdbx_description
1 polymer ?
#
loop_
_entity_poly.entity_id
_entity_poly.type
_entity_poly.pdbx_seq_one_letter_code
_entity_poly.pdbx_strand_id
1 'polypeptide(L)'
;MGTLLKCGANANRRYKVEPHHLAEWTPTLFAAQVGDIDIFKSLIDHGGNPDLVLMQSSAFERYDALWVGVDHGRHAIVDFLVKRASSSRSE
;
A
#
# COMPACT_ATOMS: atom_id res chain seq x y z
N MET A 1 -1.13 -17.11 7.13
CA MET A 1 -0.82 -16.02 8.08
C MET A 1 -1.90 -14.94 7.97
N GLY A 2 -2.92 -14.94 8.85
CA GLY A 2 -4.04 -13.99 8.76
C GLY A 2 -4.70 -13.65 10.11
N THR A 3 -4.02 -13.98 11.21
CA THR A 3 -4.62 -13.97 12.54
C THR A 3 -4.82 -12.54 13.07
N LEU A 4 -3.95 -11.59 12.71
CA LEU A 4 -4.03 -10.20 13.18
C LEU A 4 -5.18 -9.42 12.53
N LEU A 5 -5.43 -9.60 11.23
CA LEU A 5 -6.54 -8.94 10.52
C LEU A 5 -7.91 -9.44 11.03
N LYS A 6 -8.01 -10.74 11.36
CA LYS A 6 -9.21 -11.32 11.98
C LYS A 6 -9.52 -10.77 13.38
N CYS A 7 -8.54 -10.22 14.09
CA CYS A 7 -8.72 -9.61 15.40
C CYS A 7 -9.15 -8.13 15.34
N GLY A 8 -9.54 -7.61 14.17
CA GLY A 8 -9.96 -6.21 14.01
C GLY A 8 -8.78 -5.24 13.84
N ALA A 9 -7.60 -5.73 13.47
CA ALA A 9 -6.50 -4.87 13.10
C ALA A 9 -6.89 -4.06 11.84
N ASN A 10 -6.86 -2.74 11.96
CA ASN A 10 -7.15 -1.85 10.84
C ASN A 10 -5.98 -1.87 9.84
N ALA A 11 -6.19 -2.50 8.68
CA ALA A 11 -5.22 -2.58 7.58
C ALA A 11 -4.79 -1.22 7.02
N ASN A 12 -5.53 -0.15 7.35
CA ASN A 12 -5.27 1.23 6.94
C ASN A 12 -4.74 2.10 8.10
N ARG A 13 -4.37 1.50 9.24
CA ARG A 13 -3.84 2.26 10.37
C ARG A 13 -2.53 2.93 9.95
N ARG A 14 -2.56 4.26 9.94
CA ARG A 14 -1.38 5.09 9.66
C ARG A 14 -0.47 5.08 10.89
N TYR A 15 0.82 4.87 10.66
CA TYR A 15 1.84 4.91 11.71
C TYR A 15 3.11 5.58 11.18
N LYS A 16 3.86 6.21 12.08
CA LYS A 16 5.16 6.79 11.78
C LYS A 16 6.22 5.87 12.34
N VAL A 17 7.27 5.59 11.56
CA VAL A 17 8.42 4.80 12.05
C VAL A 17 9.17 5.60 13.11
N GLU A 18 9.34 6.90 12.86
CA GLU A 18 9.94 7.84 13.81
C GLU A 18 9.01 9.04 14.01
N PRO A 19 8.95 9.64 15.22
CA PRO A 19 8.06 10.76 15.50
C PRO A 19 8.27 11.98 14.59
N HIS A 20 9.51 12.18 14.13
CA HIS A 20 9.91 13.27 13.25
C HIS A 20 9.83 12.93 11.76
N HIS A 21 9.43 11.71 11.37
CA HIS A 21 9.23 11.37 9.97
C HIS A 21 7.94 11.99 9.43
N LEU A 22 8.05 12.54 8.22
CA LEU A 22 6.91 13.03 7.43
C LEU A 22 6.12 11.89 6.78
N ALA A 23 6.71 10.70 6.72
CA ALA A 23 6.11 9.49 6.17
C ALA A 23 5.22 8.77 7.20
N GLU A 24 3.95 8.66 6.87
CA GLU A 24 2.90 7.90 7.55
C GLU A 24 2.60 6.62 6.77
N TRP A 25 3.22 5.52 7.20
CA TRP A 25 3.05 4.21 6.62
C TRP A 25 1.70 3.60 6.96
N THR A 26 1.18 2.79 6.05
CA THR A 26 0.10 1.85 6.31
C THR A 26 0.62 0.44 6.15
N PRO A 27 -0.02 -0.58 6.77
CA PRO A 27 0.30 -1.98 6.52
C PRO A 27 0.36 -2.32 5.02
N THR A 28 -0.55 -1.79 4.21
CA THR A 28 -0.56 -1.97 2.75
C THR A 28 0.65 -1.33 2.06
N LEU A 29 1.01 -0.08 2.40
CA LEU A 29 2.20 0.59 1.87
C LEU A 29 3.48 -0.17 2.24
N PHE A 30 3.57 -0.65 3.48
CA PHE A 30 4.72 -1.40 3.96
C PHE A 30 4.85 -2.74 3.23
N ALA A 31 3.75 -3.44 2.98
CA ALA A 31 3.76 -4.65 2.18
C ALA A 31 4.24 -4.40 0.73
N ALA A 32 3.90 -3.24 0.14
CA ALA A 32 4.42 -2.82 -1.15
C ALA A 32 5.95 -2.62 -1.13
N GLN A 33 6.51 -2.06 -0.04
CA GLN A 33 7.96 -1.92 0.13
C GLN A 33 8.66 -3.27 0.29
N VAL A 34 8.09 -4.17 1.10
CA VAL A 34 8.62 -5.53 1.30
C VAL A 34 8.64 -6.30 -0.03
N GLY A 35 7.60 -6.12 -0.87
CA GLY A 35 7.48 -6.78 -2.17
C GLY A 35 6.83 -8.17 -2.10
N ASP A 36 6.28 -8.53 -0.93
CA ASP A 36 5.52 -9.77 -0.76
C ASP A 36 4.11 -9.59 -1.32
N ILE A 37 3.89 -10.10 -2.53
CA ILE A 37 2.62 -9.99 -3.26
C ILE A 37 1.48 -10.73 -2.56
N ASP A 38 1.76 -11.83 -1.83
CA ASP A 38 0.73 -12.63 -1.19
C ASP A 38 0.21 -11.92 0.06
N ILE A 39 1.11 -11.32 0.85
CA ILE A 39 0.73 -10.44 1.97
C ILE A 39 -0.01 -9.21 1.45
N PHE A 40 0.47 -8.60 0.37
CA PHE A 40 -0.14 -7.41 -0.22
C PHE A 40 -1.58 -7.66 -0.69
N LYS A 41 -1.80 -8.76 -1.42
CA LYS A 41 -3.15 -9.20 -1.84
C LYS A 41 -4.04 -9.49 -0.63
N SER A 42 -3.53 -10.24 0.34
CA SER A 42 -4.30 -10.55 1.55
C SER A 42 -4.71 -9.28 2.30
N LEU A 43 -3.85 -8.26 2.38
CA LEU A 43 -4.20 -6.97 3.02
C LEU A 43 -5.31 -6.26 2.25
N ILE A 44 -5.21 -6.21 0.92
CA ILE A 44 -6.24 -5.62 0.05
C ILE A 44 -7.58 -6.34 0.19
N ASP A 45 -7.58 -7.67 0.19
CA ASP A 45 -8.79 -8.49 0.36
C ASP A 45 -9.48 -8.25 1.71
N HIS A 46 -8.71 -7.85 2.74
CA HIS A 46 -9.22 -7.49 4.06
C HIS A 46 -9.46 -5.97 4.23
N GLY A 47 -9.58 -5.22 3.13
CA GLY A 47 -9.93 -3.80 3.14
C GLY A 47 -8.73 -2.84 3.22
N GLY A 48 -7.51 -3.34 3.02
CA GLY A 48 -6.32 -2.52 2.87
C GLY A 48 -6.39 -1.68 1.60
N ASN A 49 -6.07 -0.40 1.73
CA ASN A 49 -6.19 0.58 0.66
C ASN A 49 -4.80 0.95 0.11
N PRO A 50 -4.46 0.53 -1.13
CA PRO A 50 -3.18 0.85 -1.76
C PRO A 50 -3.09 2.31 -2.23
N ASP A 51 -4.21 3.02 -2.32
CA ASP A 51 -4.27 4.42 -2.74
C ASP A 51 -3.93 5.40 -1.62
N LEU A 52 -3.72 4.91 -0.39
CA LEU A 52 -3.33 5.76 0.72
C LEU A 52 -1.92 6.33 0.48
N VAL A 53 -1.75 7.61 0.80
CA VAL A 53 -0.49 8.31 0.57
C VAL A 53 0.40 8.24 1.80
N LEU A 54 1.69 8.02 1.55
CA LEU A 54 2.73 7.96 2.55
C LEU A 54 2.94 9.32 3.21
N MET A 55 2.91 10.42 2.45
CA MET A 55 3.09 11.76 2.99
C MET A 55 2.14 12.74 2.31
N GLN A 56 1.98 13.93 2.91
CA GLN A 56 1.26 15.02 2.25
C GLN A 56 1.89 15.28 0.90
N SER A 57 1.15 14.84 -0.10
CA SER A 57 1.51 14.85 -1.50
C SER A 57 1.22 16.25 -2.03
N SER A 58 2.17 16.83 -2.78
CA SER A 58 1.88 18.06 -3.52
C SER A 58 0.88 17.76 -4.63
N ALA A 59 0.30 18.78 -5.27
CA ALA A 59 -0.65 18.57 -6.37
C ALA A 59 -0.10 17.73 -7.54
N PHE A 60 1.22 17.52 -7.60
CA PHE A 60 1.92 16.87 -8.71
C PHE A 60 2.52 15.50 -8.38
N GLU A 61 2.57 15.11 -7.11
CA GLU A 61 3.27 13.88 -6.71
C GLU A 61 2.48 13.14 -5.65
N ARG A 62 2.12 11.88 -5.94
CA ARG A 62 1.43 10.99 -5.01
C ARG A 62 2.35 9.87 -4.58
N TYR A 63 2.62 9.80 -3.28
CA TYR A 63 3.47 8.75 -2.69
C TYR A 63 2.61 7.57 -2.23
N ASP A 64 1.94 6.88 -3.15
CA ASP A 64 1.07 5.74 -2.86
C ASP A 64 1.80 4.38 -2.99
N ALA A 65 1.06 3.27 -2.88
CA ALA A 65 1.65 1.92 -2.96
C ALA A 65 2.28 1.62 -4.32
N LEU A 66 1.80 2.25 -5.40
CA LEU A 66 2.40 2.10 -6.72
C LEU A 66 3.76 2.80 -6.77
N TRP A 67 3.84 4.03 -6.26
CA TRP A 67 5.12 4.75 -6.14
C TRP A 67 6.13 3.94 -5.33
N VAL A 68 5.74 3.43 -4.16
CA VAL A 68 6.60 2.60 -3.30
C VAL A 68 7.06 1.32 -4.03
N GLY A 69 6.15 0.68 -4.77
CA GLY A 69 6.47 -0.50 -5.57
C GLY A 69 7.49 -0.21 -6.68
N VAL A 70 7.38 0.94 -7.35
CA VAL A 70 8.32 1.36 -8.40
C VAL A 70 9.68 1.72 -7.78
N ASP A 71 9.70 2.54 -6.73
CA ASP A 71 10.93 2.99 -6.04
C ASP A 71 11.78 1.82 -5.53
N HIS A 72 11.13 0.78 -4.99
CA HIS A 72 11.78 -0.42 -4.48
C HIS A 72 11.95 -1.56 -5.52
N GLY A 73 11.60 -1.33 -6.79
CA GLY A 73 11.74 -2.33 -7.86
C GLY A 73 10.86 -3.57 -7.68
N ARG A 74 9.69 -3.44 -7.03
CA ARG A 74 8.76 -4.54 -6.76
C ARG A 74 7.82 -4.77 -7.93
N HIS A 75 8.35 -5.32 -9.02
CA HIS A 75 7.61 -5.50 -10.28
C HIS A 75 6.28 -6.25 -10.10
N ALA A 76 6.23 -7.29 -9.26
CA ALA A 76 5.00 -8.04 -9.01
C ALA A 76 3.87 -7.20 -8.36
N ILE A 77 4.21 -6.26 -7.48
CA ILE A 77 3.26 -5.33 -6.86
C ILE A 77 2.79 -4.30 -7.90
N VAL A 78 3.74 -3.75 -8.67
CA VAL A 78 3.48 -2.78 -9.74
C VAL A 78 2.54 -3.36 -10.79
N ASP A 79 2.84 -4.56 -11.30
CA ASP A 79 2.02 -5.25 -12.30
C ASP A 79 0.60 -5.51 -11.78
N PHE A 80 0.48 -5.92 -10.51
CA PHE A 80 -0.80 -6.14 -9.88
C PHE A 80 -1.63 -4.84 -9.76
N LEU A 81 -1.02 -3.75 -9.31
CA LEU A 81 -1.67 -2.45 -9.16
C LEU A 81 -2.07 -1.84 -10.51
N VAL A 82 -1.19 -1.90 -11.50
CA VAL A 82 -1.46 -1.41 -12.87
C VAL A 82 -2.61 -2.20 -13.49
N LYS A 83 -2.60 -3.52 -13.37
CA LYS A 83 -3.68 -4.37 -13.88
C LYS A 83 -5.02 -4.03 -13.22
N ARG A 84 -5.03 -3.82 -11.90
CA ARG A 84 -6.23 -3.42 -11.16
C ARG A 84 -6.73 -2.04 -11.58
N ALA A 85 -5.84 -1.05 -11.72
CA ALA A 85 -6.20 0.31 -12.14
C ALA A 85 -6.78 0.36 -13.56
N SER A 86 -6.26 -0.47 -14.48
CA SER A 86 -6.85 -0.60 -15.83
C SER A 86 -8.26 -1.21 -15.80
N SER A 87 -8.51 -2.14 -14.89
CA SER A 87 -9.84 -2.76 -14.72
C SER A 87 -10.86 -1.77 -14.17
N SER A 88 -10.48 -0.92 -13.19
CA SER A 88 -11.38 0.06 -12.59
C SER A 88 -11.69 1.27 -13.49
N ARG A 89 -10.96 1.44 -14.59
CA ARG A 89 -11.16 2.55 -15.55
C ARG A 89 -12.03 2.15 -16.75
N SER A 90 -12.49 0.89 -16.76
CA SER A 90 -13.24 0.28 -17.86
C SER A 90 -14.74 0.11 -17.57
N GLU A 91 -15.24 0.66 -16.46
CA GLU A 91 -16.66 0.66 -16.05
C GLU A 91 -17.22 2.08 -15.92
#